data_AF-C4JNS9-F1
#
_entry.id   AF-C4JNS9-F1
#
_cell.length_a   1.000
_cell.length_b   1.000
_cell.length_c   1.000
_cell.angle_alpha   90.00
_cell.angle_beta   90.00
_cell.angle_gamma   90.00
#
_symmetry.space_group_name_H-M   'P 1'
#
loop_
_entity.id
_entity.type
_entity.pdbx_description
1 polymer ?
#
loop_
_entity_poly.entity_id
_entity_poly.type
_entity_poly.pdbx_seq_one_letter_code
_entity_poly.pdbx_strand_id
1 'polypeptide(L)'
;MFRLVLYASFIVGAISRKARQQLDQCTAACKVGVKAVYHYKWYPHMFSSTIVAATVVKIVNTVAGTTRTSTIYNDLPSGYTLPPTNEDGTQVATVTYSQQGSTKTTVLAFPTSFRSWADGYTFQGVLPTEKDGETTCMSAEEPSFVPFPSFPQSAVTETPTHTAGPDPKGLLFKFTSLDEGANQYVTAYSDLAAFQECSISKYPLPLVAEPTVRFLSQTVTSFEGAEATSQASGRAGPTTTSAASPSLTPHSVLVLSCILIAMAVVPGYI
;
A
#
# COMPACT_ATOMS: atom_id res chain seq x y z
N MET A 1 36.95 6.92 -72.84
CA MET A 1 35.74 6.34 -72.23
C MET A 1 36.18 5.39 -71.12
N PHE A 2 35.61 5.51 -69.90
CA PHE A 2 35.76 4.62 -68.73
C PHE A 2 37.07 4.61 -67.91
N ARG A 3 37.26 5.55 -66.96
CA ARG A 3 38.12 5.38 -65.77
C ARG A 3 37.70 6.28 -64.58
N LEU A 4 36.41 6.29 -64.21
CA LEU A 4 35.93 7.14 -63.11
C LEU A 4 34.72 6.53 -62.37
N VAL A 5 34.85 5.29 -61.87
CA VAL A 5 33.78 4.65 -61.06
C VAL A 5 34.31 3.90 -59.81
N LEU A 6 35.62 3.71 -59.62
CA LEU A 6 36.13 2.80 -58.57
C LEU A 6 36.54 3.46 -57.23
N TYR A 7 36.43 4.78 -57.06
CA TYR A 7 36.83 5.46 -55.81
C TYR A 7 35.69 5.75 -54.82
N ALA A 8 34.43 5.57 -55.22
CA ALA A 8 33.28 5.80 -54.34
C ALA A 8 32.99 4.61 -53.38
N SER A 9 33.40 3.39 -53.74
CA SER A 9 33.08 2.18 -52.96
C SER A 9 33.96 1.98 -51.72
N PHE A 10 35.15 2.59 -51.67
CA PHE A 10 36.05 2.46 -50.51
C PHE A 10 35.68 3.41 -49.35
N ILE A 11 35.08 4.56 -49.64
CA ILE A 11 34.69 5.55 -48.62
C ILE A 11 33.46 5.07 -47.83
N VAL A 12 32.51 4.40 -48.49
CA VAL A 12 31.33 3.81 -47.82
C VAL A 12 31.73 2.67 -46.86
N GLY A 13 32.76 1.89 -47.20
CA GLY A 13 33.24 0.79 -46.36
C GLY A 13 33.97 1.23 -45.09
N ALA A 14 34.69 2.35 -45.12
CA ALA A 14 35.44 2.85 -43.96
C ALA A 14 34.53 3.53 -42.92
N ILE A 15 33.49 4.24 -43.37
CA ILE A 15 32.48 4.84 -42.49
C ILE A 15 31.67 3.72 -41.80
N SER A 16 31.37 2.64 -42.51
CA SER A 16 30.65 1.48 -41.96
C SER A 16 31.40 0.73 -40.85
N ARG A 17 32.74 0.67 -40.88
CA ARG A 17 33.53 -0.02 -39.83
C ARG A 17 33.66 0.78 -38.54
N LYS A 18 33.84 2.11 -38.61
CA LYS A 18 33.87 2.97 -37.42
C LYS A 18 32.52 2.98 -36.70
N ALA A 19 31.42 3.08 -37.45
CA ALA A 19 30.08 3.01 -36.89
C ALA A 19 29.80 1.64 -36.23
N ARG A 20 30.27 0.52 -36.81
CA ARG A 20 30.15 -0.81 -36.19
C ARG A 20 30.98 -0.97 -34.92
N GLN A 21 32.21 -0.48 -34.88
CA GLN A 21 33.05 -0.56 -33.68
C GLN A 21 32.52 0.28 -32.52
N GLN A 22 31.82 1.38 -32.83
CA GLN A 22 31.19 2.24 -31.82
C GLN A 22 29.89 1.62 -31.27
N LEU A 23 29.16 0.84 -32.10
CA LEU A 23 27.95 0.13 -31.67
C LEU A 23 28.26 -1.05 -30.74
N ASP A 24 29.37 -1.78 -30.97
CA ASP A 24 29.81 -2.86 -30.08
C ASP A 24 30.15 -2.36 -28.66
N GLN A 25 30.50 -1.07 -28.51
CA GLN A 25 30.79 -0.45 -27.22
C GLN A 25 29.55 -0.03 -26.41
N CYS A 26 28.34 -0.03 -27.01
CA CYS A 26 27.09 0.34 -26.34
C CYS A 26 26.23 -0.85 -25.91
N THR A 27 26.82 -2.03 -25.76
CA THR A 27 26.09 -3.17 -25.18
C THR A 27 25.71 -2.84 -23.73
N ALA A 28 24.41 -2.93 -23.42
CA ALA A 28 23.90 -2.62 -22.08
C ALA A 28 24.58 -3.50 -21.02
N ALA A 29 25.31 -2.84 -20.13
CA ALA A 29 26.06 -3.46 -19.04
C ALA A 29 25.97 -2.53 -17.83
N CYS A 30 24.80 -2.51 -17.20
CA CYS A 30 24.45 -1.54 -16.19
C CYS A 30 23.66 -2.12 -15.01
N LYS A 31 23.71 -1.38 -13.90
CA LYS A 31 23.01 -1.64 -12.65
C LYS A 31 22.18 -0.42 -12.28
N VAL A 32 20.94 -0.68 -11.88
CA VAL A 32 20.02 0.33 -11.35
C VAL A 32 19.72 0.03 -9.89
N GLY A 33 19.90 1.04 -9.05
CA GLY A 33 19.48 1.02 -7.65
C GLY A 33 18.29 1.96 -7.46
N VAL A 34 17.18 1.45 -6.91
CA VAL A 34 15.99 2.28 -6.66
C VAL A 34 15.31 1.83 -5.37
N LYS A 35 14.73 2.77 -4.63
CA LYS A 35 13.91 2.44 -3.46
C LYS A 35 12.59 1.83 -3.90
N ALA A 36 12.04 0.95 -3.07
CA ALA A 36 10.74 0.35 -3.31
C ALA A 36 9.62 1.38 -3.51
N VAL A 37 8.61 0.99 -4.29
CA VAL A 37 7.35 1.73 -4.39
C VAL A 37 6.44 1.27 -3.25
N TYR A 38 5.89 2.23 -2.50
CA TYR A 38 4.89 1.95 -1.48
C TYR A 38 3.50 2.27 -2.01
N HIS A 39 2.62 1.28 -2.02
CA HIS A 39 1.22 1.44 -2.36
C HIS A 39 0.36 1.44 -1.10
N TYR A 40 -0.18 2.60 -0.81
CA TYR A 40 -1.11 2.85 0.26
C TYR A 40 -2.53 2.62 -0.23
N LYS A 41 -3.21 1.61 0.31
CA LYS A 41 -4.58 1.28 -0.08
C LYS A 41 -5.37 0.62 1.04
N TRP A 42 -6.66 0.42 0.79
CA TRP A 42 -7.59 -0.16 1.74
C TRP A 42 -7.68 -1.68 1.54
N TYR A 43 -7.37 -2.44 2.59
CA TYR A 43 -7.50 -3.89 2.59
C TYR A 43 -8.72 -4.32 3.41
N PRO A 44 -9.49 -5.32 2.94
CA PRO A 44 -10.53 -5.91 3.76
C PRO A 44 -9.90 -6.49 5.03
N HIS A 45 -10.47 -6.16 6.18
CA HIS A 45 -10.08 -6.78 7.43
C HIS A 45 -10.39 -8.28 7.40
N MET A 46 -9.44 -9.09 7.86
CA MET A 46 -9.74 -10.46 8.26
C MET A 46 -9.98 -10.47 9.77
N PHE A 47 -11.21 -10.81 10.12
CA PHE A 47 -11.67 -10.75 11.49
C PHE A 47 -11.52 -12.09 12.18
N SER A 48 -10.70 -12.18 13.22
CA SER A 48 -10.59 -13.38 14.06
C SER A 48 -11.65 -13.41 15.17
N SER A 49 -12.18 -12.24 15.54
CA SER A 49 -13.21 -12.09 16.57
C SER A 49 -14.20 -10.99 16.22
N THR A 50 -15.37 -11.06 16.86
CA THR A 50 -16.50 -10.16 16.64
C THR A 50 -16.86 -9.47 17.95
N ILE A 51 -16.83 -8.13 17.95
CA ILE A 51 -17.30 -7.28 19.05
C ILE A 51 -18.62 -6.64 18.63
N VAL A 52 -19.64 -6.64 19.49
CA VAL A 52 -20.86 -5.85 19.23
C VAL A 52 -20.61 -4.42 19.68
N ALA A 53 -20.44 -3.48 18.74
CA ALA A 53 -20.22 -2.05 19.02
C ALA A 53 -21.50 -1.25 19.22
N ALA A 54 -22.64 -1.74 18.75
CA ALA A 54 -23.92 -1.07 18.98
C ALA A 54 -25.10 -2.05 18.96
N THR A 55 -26.13 -1.74 19.74
CA THR A 55 -27.41 -2.42 19.74
C THR A 55 -28.49 -1.45 19.22
N VAL A 56 -29.06 -1.74 18.05
CA VAL A 56 -30.19 -1.01 17.49
C VAL A 56 -31.47 -1.58 18.06
N VAL A 57 -32.17 -0.82 18.88
CA VAL A 57 -33.48 -1.17 19.44
C VAL A 57 -34.57 -0.58 18.55
N LYS A 58 -35.27 -1.42 17.80
CA LYS A 58 -36.45 -1.05 17.01
C LYS A 58 -37.69 -1.28 17.86
N ILE A 59 -38.44 -0.24 18.17
CA ILE A 59 -39.67 -0.32 18.95
C ILE A 59 -40.83 -0.07 17.98
N VAL A 60 -41.66 -1.10 17.78
CA VAL A 60 -42.84 -1.04 16.93
C VAL A 60 -44.07 -0.85 17.80
N ASN A 61 -44.75 0.27 17.63
CA ASN A 61 -46.04 0.52 18.28
C ASN A 61 -47.15 0.02 17.35
N THR A 62 -47.78 -1.10 17.73
CA THR A 62 -48.79 -1.76 16.89
C THR A 62 -50.14 -1.05 16.91
N VAL A 63 -50.41 -0.23 17.93
CA VAL A 63 -51.68 0.51 18.08
C VAL A 63 -51.64 1.82 17.30
N ALA A 64 -50.55 2.57 17.44
CA ALA A 64 -50.35 3.83 16.73
C ALA A 64 -49.83 3.62 15.29
N GLY A 65 -49.45 2.39 14.92
CA GLY A 65 -48.84 2.09 13.63
C GLY A 65 -47.49 2.79 13.41
N THR A 66 -46.80 3.18 14.50
CA THR A 66 -45.53 3.91 14.42
C THR A 66 -44.34 3.00 14.75
N THR A 67 -43.17 3.34 14.23
CA THR A 67 -41.91 2.68 14.57
C THR A 67 -40.92 3.74 15.02
N ARG A 68 -40.27 3.52 16.17
CA ARG A 68 -39.14 4.33 16.63
C ARG A 68 -37.90 3.45 16.72
N THR A 69 -36.74 4.03 16.44
CA THR A 69 -35.46 3.33 16.50
C THR A 69 -34.56 4.07 17.48
N SER A 70 -33.99 3.34 18.44
CA SER A 70 -32.94 3.85 19.32
C SER A 70 -31.67 3.06 19.08
N THR A 71 -30.52 3.71 19.06
CA THR A 71 -29.23 3.02 18.92
C THR A 71 -28.45 3.20 20.21
N ILE A 72 -28.19 2.09 20.89
CA ILE A 72 -27.36 2.02 22.08
C ILE A 72 -25.96 1.68 21.60
N TYR A 73 -25.01 2.59 21.73
CA TYR A 73 -23.61 2.28 21.44
C TYR A 73 -23.04 1.52 22.63
N ASN A 74 -22.50 0.33 22.37
CA ASN A 74 -21.74 -0.38 23.40
C ASN A 74 -20.38 0.28 23.50
N ASP A 75 -19.82 0.32 24.71
CA ASP A 75 -18.43 0.73 24.87
C ASP A 75 -17.55 -0.20 24.03
N LEU A 76 -16.70 0.40 23.18
CA LEU A 76 -15.64 -0.35 22.51
C LEU A 76 -14.73 -0.94 23.60
N PRO A 77 -14.15 -2.14 23.42
CA PRO A 77 -13.24 -2.68 24.42
C PRO A 77 -12.11 -1.70 24.67
N SER A 78 -11.63 -1.66 25.91
CA SER A 78 -10.53 -0.80 26.30
C SER A 78 -9.37 -0.91 25.31
N GLY A 79 -8.89 0.23 24.80
CA GLY A 79 -7.81 0.30 23.81
C GLY A 79 -8.25 0.42 22.35
N TYR A 80 -9.54 0.33 22.03
CA TYR A 80 -10.02 0.53 20.66
C TYR A 80 -10.46 1.98 20.40
N THR A 81 -9.99 2.54 19.28
CA THR A 81 -10.43 3.83 18.75
C THR A 81 -11.04 3.60 17.36
N LEU A 82 -12.15 4.28 17.07
CA LEU A 82 -12.71 4.29 15.71
C LEU A 82 -11.71 4.98 14.77
N PRO A 83 -11.59 4.52 13.52
CA PRO A 83 -10.74 5.21 12.58
C PRO A 83 -11.29 6.62 12.31
N PRO A 84 -10.42 7.60 12.02
CA PRO A 84 -10.86 8.95 11.73
C PRO A 84 -11.72 8.96 10.46
N THR A 85 -12.73 9.84 10.45
CA THR A 85 -13.65 10.04 9.32
C THR A 85 -13.68 11.50 8.91
N ASN A 86 -13.98 11.78 7.63
CA ASN A 86 -14.22 13.13 7.14
C ASN A 86 -15.67 13.59 7.37
N GLU A 87 -16.03 14.79 6.91
CA GLU A 87 -17.38 15.36 7.02
C GLU A 87 -18.46 14.50 6.32
N ASP A 88 -18.07 13.72 5.31
CA ASP A 88 -18.94 12.78 4.60
C ASP A 88 -19.11 11.43 5.34
N GLY A 89 -18.50 11.27 6.52
CA GLY A 89 -18.50 10.03 7.29
C GLY A 89 -17.64 8.92 6.69
N THR A 90 -16.77 9.24 5.73
CA THR A 90 -15.87 8.29 5.08
C THR A 90 -14.57 8.17 5.84
N GLN A 91 -14.05 6.96 5.99
CA GLN A 91 -12.77 6.69 6.65
C GLN A 91 -11.64 7.45 5.95
N VAL A 92 -10.76 8.08 6.72
CA VAL A 92 -9.58 8.75 6.21
C VAL A 92 -8.29 8.22 6.84
N ALA A 93 -7.18 8.37 6.13
CA ALA A 93 -5.85 8.09 6.64
C ALA A 93 -4.85 9.13 6.13
N THR A 94 -3.95 9.57 7.00
CA THR A 94 -2.86 10.48 6.62
C THR A 94 -1.64 9.67 6.20
N VAL A 95 -1.16 9.90 4.99
CA VAL A 95 0.09 9.35 4.47
C VAL A 95 1.17 10.39 4.57
N THR A 96 2.29 10.01 5.17
CA THR A 96 3.53 10.78 5.14
C THR A 96 4.52 10.08 4.21
N TYR A 97 5.05 10.82 3.24
CA TYR A 97 5.99 10.29 2.25
C TYR A 97 7.09 11.31 1.95
N SER A 98 8.17 10.87 1.30
CA SER A 98 9.25 11.76 0.84
C SER A 98 9.16 11.93 -0.67
N GLN A 99 9.22 13.17 -1.13
CA GLN A 99 9.27 13.50 -2.54
C GLN A 99 10.15 14.74 -2.77
N GLN A 100 11.08 14.63 -3.70
CA GLN A 100 12.10 15.62 -4.07
C GLN A 100 12.87 16.14 -2.84
N GLY A 101 13.34 15.22 -2.00
CA GLY A 101 14.11 15.54 -0.80
C GLY A 101 13.31 16.20 0.33
N SER A 102 11.99 16.36 0.17
CA SER A 102 11.10 16.96 1.17
C SER A 102 10.08 15.96 1.69
N THR A 103 9.73 16.05 2.97
CA THR A 103 8.62 15.28 3.55
C THR A 103 7.30 15.95 3.18
N LYS A 104 6.36 15.17 2.63
CA LYS A 104 5.01 15.60 2.27
C LYS A 104 3.98 14.75 3.00
N THR A 105 2.79 15.31 3.18
CA THR A 105 1.64 14.60 3.71
C THR A 105 0.48 14.69 2.74
N THR A 106 -0.37 13.65 2.72
CA THR A 106 -1.65 13.66 2.01
C THR A 106 -2.69 12.90 2.83
N VAL A 107 -3.95 13.31 2.73
CA VAL A 107 -5.07 12.59 3.35
C VAL A 107 -5.76 11.77 2.27
N LEU A 108 -5.94 10.48 2.53
CA LEU A 108 -6.65 9.56 1.66
C LEU A 108 -7.99 9.22 2.29
N ALA A 109 -9.07 9.39 1.53
CA ALA A 109 -10.39 8.93 1.92
C ALA A 109 -10.68 7.56 1.27
N PHE A 110 -11.34 6.66 1.96
CA PHE A 110 -11.81 5.41 1.35
C PHE A 110 -12.69 5.70 0.12
N PRO A 111 -12.55 4.99 -1.02
CA PRO A 111 -11.62 3.89 -1.30
C PRO A 111 -10.33 4.31 -2.04
N THR A 112 -9.96 5.59 -2.02
CA THR A 112 -8.79 6.09 -2.75
C THR A 112 -7.48 5.43 -2.30
N SER A 113 -6.56 5.24 -3.25
CA SER A 113 -5.22 4.73 -3.00
C SER A 113 -4.16 5.74 -3.44
N PHE A 114 -2.92 5.50 -3.03
CA PHE A 114 -1.78 6.36 -3.33
C PHE A 114 -0.51 5.54 -3.49
N ARG A 115 0.32 5.88 -4.47
CA ARG A 115 1.66 5.29 -4.64
C ARG A 115 2.72 6.32 -4.32
N SER A 116 3.56 6.02 -3.32
CA SER A 116 4.79 6.76 -3.06
C SER A 116 5.91 6.19 -3.91
N TRP A 117 6.39 7.00 -4.84
CA TRP A 117 7.55 6.72 -5.69
C TRP A 117 8.81 7.29 -5.05
N ALA A 118 9.98 6.73 -5.38
CA ALA A 118 11.26 7.38 -5.09
C ALA A 118 11.44 8.64 -5.95
N ASP A 119 12.38 9.51 -5.55
CA ASP A 119 12.69 10.76 -6.28
C ASP A 119 13.47 10.55 -7.57
N GLY A 120 14.12 9.39 -7.66
CA GLY A 120 15.01 9.02 -8.74
C GLY A 120 15.59 7.66 -8.47
N TYR A 121 16.56 7.28 -9.29
CA TYR A 121 17.31 6.04 -9.18
C TYR A 121 18.81 6.33 -9.28
N THR A 122 19.62 5.37 -8.86
CA THR A 122 21.06 5.38 -9.11
C THR A 122 21.36 4.51 -10.33
N PHE A 123 22.25 5.00 -11.19
CA PHE A 123 22.69 4.33 -12.41
C PHE A 123 24.21 4.17 -12.41
N GLN A 124 24.67 2.97 -12.75
CA GLN A 124 26.08 2.65 -12.95
C GLN A 124 26.23 1.72 -14.16
N GLY A 125 27.26 1.93 -14.98
CA GLY A 125 27.58 1.12 -16.15
C GLY A 125 27.28 1.83 -17.47
N VAL A 126 27.06 1.04 -18.53
CA VAL A 126 26.81 1.53 -19.90
C VAL A 126 25.39 1.18 -20.33
N LEU A 127 24.68 2.15 -20.91
CA LEU A 127 23.33 2.01 -21.45
C LEU A 127 23.25 2.70 -22.82
N PRO A 128 22.76 2.03 -23.88
CA PRO A 128 22.45 2.69 -25.14
C PRO A 128 21.27 3.64 -24.95
N THR A 129 21.39 4.84 -25.50
CA THR A 129 20.38 5.89 -25.47
C THR A 129 20.26 6.49 -26.86
N GLU A 130 19.11 7.06 -27.21
CA GLU A 130 18.94 7.75 -28.49
C GLU A 130 18.95 9.27 -28.24
N LYS A 131 19.79 9.98 -29.00
CA LYS A 131 19.85 11.44 -28.97
C LYS A 131 19.87 11.96 -30.39
N ASP A 132 18.90 12.80 -30.73
CA ASP A 132 18.76 13.41 -32.05
C ASP A 132 18.66 12.39 -33.21
N GLY A 133 18.09 11.20 -32.95
CA GLY A 133 17.99 10.11 -33.94
C GLY A 133 19.26 9.27 -34.11
N GLU A 134 20.32 9.56 -33.34
CA GLU A 134 21.55 8.77 -33.30
C GLU A 134 21.64 7.98 -31.99
N THR A 135 22.04 6.70 -32.08
CA THR A 135 22.32 5.88 -30.90
C THR A 135 23.63 6.33 -30.26
N THR A 136 23.56 6.80 -29.02
CA THR A 136 24.71 7.22 -28.19
C THR A 136 24.77 6.40 -26.90
N CYS A 137 25.97 6.19 -26.37
CA CYS A 137 26.17 5.53 -25.09
C CYS A 137 26.03 6.54 -23.94
N MET A 138 25.20 6.23 -22.94
CA MET A 138 25.31 6.84 -21.61
C MET A 138 26.16 5.93 -20.73
N SER A 139 27.22 6.47 -20.11
CA SER A 139 28.11 5.72 -19.23
C SER A 139 28.33 6.42 -17.90
N ALA A 140 28.30 5.66 -16.81
CA ALA A 140 28.64 6.13 -15.46
C ALA A 140 29.54 5.12 -14.76
N GLU A 141 30.80 5.48 -14.49
CA GLU A 141 31.75 4.61 -13.79
C GLU A 141 31.34 4.40 -12.33
N GLU A 142 30.85 5.46 -11.68
CA GLU A 142 30.31 5.46 -10.32
C GLU A 142 28.78 5.60 -10.32
N PRO A 143 28.09 5.12 -9.27
CA PRO A 143 26.65 5.30 -9.13
C PRO A 143 26.26 6.79 -9.17
N SER A 144 25.54 7.17 -10.22
CA SER A 144 25.05 8.54 -10.43
C SER A 144 23.55 8.61 -10.17
N PHE A 145 23.07 9.66 -9.50
CA PHE A 145 21.64 9.85 -9.25
C PHE A 145 20.96 10.47 -10.47
N VAL A 146 19.86 9.85 -10.90
CA VAL A 146 19.02 10.31 -12.00
C VAL A 146 17.61 10.57 -11.45
N PRO A 147 17.11 11.82 -11.44
CA PRO A 147 15.77 12.12 -10.95
C PRO A 147 14.70 11.58 -11.90
N PHE A 148 13.56 11.17 -11.36
CA PHE A 148 12.41 10.82 -12.19
C PHE A 148 11.76 12.06 -12.81
N PRO A 149 11.25 11.95 -14.06
CA PRO A 149 10.59 13.07 -14.73
C PRO A 149 9.17 13.33 -14.19
N SER A 150 8.51 12.31 -13.62
CA SER A 150 7.16 12.40 -13.07
C SER A 150 6.96 11.35 -11.98
N PHE A 151 5.75 11.29 -11.38
CA PHE A 151 5.39 10.33 -10.33
C PHE A 151 3.97 9.78 -10.58
N PRO A 152 3.80 8.86 -11.54
CA PRO A 152 2.49 8.48 -12.05
C PRO A 152 1.59 7.89 -10.95
N GLN A 153 0.37 8.40 -10.82
CA GLN A 153 -0.65 7.83 -9.92
C GLN A 153 -1.67 7.06 -10.75
N SER A 154 -2.15 5.93 -10.23
CA SER A 154 -3.26 5.22 -10.86
C SER A 154 -4.53 6.06 -10.76
N ALA A 155 -5.17 6.34 -11.90
CA ALA A 155 -6.48 6.99 -11.92
C ALA A 155 -7.61 6.04 -11.47
N VAL A 156 -7.35 4.73 -11.47
CA VAL A 156 -8.33 3.71 -11.12
C VAL A 156 -8.48 3.62 -9.61
N THR A 157 -9.63 4.07 -9.11
CA THR A 157 -10.05 3.79 -7.75
C THR A 157 -10.82 2.47 -7.76
N GLU A 158 -10.12 1.37 -7.59
CA GLU A 158 -10.80 0.10 -7.33
C GLU A 158 -11.46 0.20 -5.96
N THR A 159 -12.80 0.15 -5.92
CA THR A 159 -13.51 0.07 -4.65
C THR A 159 -13.33 -1.35 -4.12
N PRO A 160 -12.57 -1.55 -3.03
CA PRO A 160 -12.38 -2.89 -2.52
C PRO A 160 -13.72 -3.43 -2.02
N THR A 161 -13.94 -4.72 -2.24
CA THR A 161 -15.16 -5.42 -1.80
C THR A 161 -14.88 -6.24 -0.56
N HIS A 162 -15.85 -6.32 0.35
CA HIS A 162 -15.78 -7.17 1.53
C HIS A 162 -16.98 -8.14 1.53
N THR A 163 -16.78 -9.39 1.95
CA THR A 163 -17.83 -10.44 1.95
C THR A 163 -19.01 -10.11 2.86
N ALA A 164 -18.78 -9.29 3.87
CA ALA A 164 -19.82 -8.76 4.77
C ALA A 164 -20.65 -7.60 4.19
N GLY A 165 -20.38 -7.16 2.95
CA GLY A 165 -21.13 -6.09 2.29
C GLY A 165 -20.40 -4.73 2.26
N PRO A 166 -21.14 -3.63 2.00
CA PRO A 166 -20.57 -2.27 1.95
C PRO A 166 -20.10 -1.82 3.33
N ASP A 167 -19.19 -0.84 3.36
CA ASP A 167 -18.59 -0.33 4.60
C ASP A 167 -19.00 1.12 4.91
N PRO A 168 -20.28 1.38 5.25
CA PRO A 168 -20.75 2.74 5.53
C PRO A 168 -20.14 3.35 6.79
N LYS A 169 -19.36 2.59 7.58
CA LYS A 169 -18.76 3.05 8.84
C LYS A 169 -17.23 2.96 8.85
N GLY A 170 -16.59 2.54 7.76
CA GLY A 170 -15.13 2.39 7.70
C GLY A 170 -14.56 1.30 8.62
N LEU A 171 -15.34 0.27 8.94
CA LEU A 171 -14.97 -0.79 9.89
C LEU A 171 -14.60 -2.10 9.21
N LEU A 172 -14.90 -2.26 7.92
CA LEU A 172 -14.61 -3.46 7.14
C LEU A 172 -13.26 -3.39 6.44
N PHE A 173 -12.69 -2.20 6.30
CA PHE A 173 -11.40 -1.99 5.66
C PHE A 173 -10.39 -1.35 6.61
N LYS A 174 -9.13 -1.74 6.44
CA LYS A 174 -7.99 -1.06 7.04
C LYS A 174 -7.16 -0.37 6.00
N PHE A 175 -6.66 0.80 6.35
CA PHE A 175 -5.58 1.42 5.61
C PHE A 175 -4.30 0.59 5.76
N THR A 176 -3.59 0.33 4.66
CA THR A 176 -2.37 -0.48 4.66
C THR A 176 -1.38 0.07 3.66
N SER A 177 -0.11 0.10 4.05
CA SER A 177 1.01 0.32 3.14
C SER A 177 1.53 -1.04 2.65
N LEU A 178 1.62 -1.20 1.35
CA LEU A 178 2.27 -2.35 0.72
C LEU A 178 3.55 -1.92 0.04
N ASP A 179 4.60 -2.69 0.24
CA ASP A 179 5.77 -2.61 -0.61
C ASP A 179 5.50 -3.41 -1.90
N GLU A 180 5.45 -2.71 -3.04
CA GLU A 180 5.25 -3.33 -4.36
C GLU A 180 6.59 -3.64 -5.07
N GLY A 181 7.72 -3.31 -4.43
CA GLY A 181 9.07 -3.54 -4.92
C GLY A 181 9.48 -2.65 -6.10
N ALA A 182 10.72 -2.83 -6.54
CA ALA A 182 11.31 -2.06 -7.63
C ALA A 182 10.79 -2.45 -9.02
N ASN A 183 10.10 -3.58 -9.17
CA ASN A 183 9.56 -4.00 -10.47
C ASN A 183 8.46 -3.07 -11.00
N GLN A 184 7.80 -2.29 -10.11
CA GLN A 184 6.80 -1.32 -10.53
C GLN A 184 7.37 -0.23 -11.44
N TYR A 185 8.66 0.10 -11.32
CA TYR A 185 9.31 1.09 -12.18
C TYR A 185 9.40 0.63 -13.64
N VAL A 186 9.53 -0.68 -13.89
CA VAL A 186 9.58 -1.23 -15.26
C VAL A 186 8.28 -0.95 -16.01
N THR A 187 7.14 -1.06 -15.32
CA THR A 187 5.82 -0.77 -15.91
C THR A 187 5.53 0.73 -15.96
N ALA A 188 5.88 1.47 -14.91
CA ALA A 188 5.56 2.89 -14.81
C ALA A 188 6.42 3.80 -15.70
N TYR A 189 7.66 3.38 -15.98
CA TYR A 189 8.64 4.12 -16.79
C TYR A 189 9.13 3.24 -17.93
N SER A 190 8.19 2.84 -18.79
CA SER A 190 8.48 2.00 -19.96
C SER A 190 9.39 2.67 -20.99
N ASP A 191 9.46 4.01 -20.96
CA ASP A 191 10.30 4.86 -21.79
C ASP A 191 11.74 5.01 -21.24
N LEU A 192 11.98 4.65 -19.98
CA LEU A 192 13.32 4.70 -19.39
C LEU A 192 14.06 3.39 -19.64
N ALA A 193 14.93 3.38 -20.67
CA ALA A 193 15.75 2.23 -21.06
C ALA A 193 16.54 1.60 -19.89
N ALA A 194 16.91 2.39 -18.88
CA ALA A 194 17.60 1.91 -17.69
C ALA A 194 16.81 0.82 -16.94
N PHE A 195 15.48 0.92 -16.86
CA PHE A 195 14.65 -0.10 -16.21
C PHE A 195 14.38 -1.31 -17.10
N GLN A 196 14.54 -1.17 -18.41
CA GLN A 196 14.26 -2.22 -19.39
C GLN A 196 15.50 -3.09 -19.67
N GLU A 197 16.69 -2.49 -19.64
CA GLU A 197 17.93 -3.15 -20.07
C GLU A 197 18.92 -3.41 -18.93
N CYS A 198 18.87 -2.66 -17.83
CA CYS A 198 19.80 -2.85 -16.70
C CYS A 198 19.29 -3.87 -15.69
N SER A 199 20.23 -4.43 -14.93
CA SER A 199 19.89 -5.22 -13.75
C SER A 199 19.41 -4.33 -12.59
N ILE A 200 18.24 -4.66 -12.02
CA ILE A 200 17.65 -3.91 -10.90
C ILE A 200 18.02 -4.58 -9.57
N SER A 201 18.65 -3.82 -8.68
CA SER A 201 18.94 -4.27 -7.32
C SER A 201 17.67 -4.29 -6.47
N LYS A 202 17.40 -5.41 -5.80
CA LYS A 202 16.22 -5.59 -4.94
C LYS A 202 16.62 -5.46 -3.48
N TYR A 203 15.89 -4.64 -2.71
CA TYR A 203 16.02 -4.60 -1.26
C TYR A 203 15.03 -5.61 -0.63
N PRO A 204 15.45 -6.40 0.37
CA PRO A 204 14.55 -7.33 1.06
C PRO A 204 13.49 -6.58 1.86
N LEU A 205 12.27 -7.12 1.89
CA LEU A 205 11.12 -6.53 2.57
C LEU A 205 11.09 -6.94 4.05
N PRO A 206 10.84 -6.01 4.99
CA PRO A 206 10.43 -6.39 6.34
C PRO A 206 8.99 -6.91 6.32
N LEU A 207 8.77 -8.19 6.68
CA LEU A 207 7.42 -8.73 6.94
C LEU A 207 7.06 -8.57 8.42
N VAL A 208 6.00 -7.82 8.72
CA VAL A 208 5.38 -7.81 10.05
C VAL A 208 3.86 -7.97 9.88
N ALA A 209 3.27 -8.95 10.57
CA ALA A 209 1.82 -9.16 10.60
C ALA A 209 1.22 -8.51 11.85
N GLU A 210 0.21 -7.66 11.67
CA GLU A 210 -0.51 -6.99 12.77
C GLU A 210 -1.85 -7.69 13.08
N PRO A 211 -2.20 -7.92 14.36
CA PRO A 211 -3.49 -8.48 14.75
C PRO A 211 -4.66 -7.50 14.53
N THR A 212 -5.85 -7.99 14.14
CA THR A 212 -7.05 -7.15 13.87
C THR A 212 -8.36 -7.76 14.39
N VAL A 213 -9.37 -6.92 14.71
CA VAL A 213 -10.68 -7.33 15.30
C VAL A 213 -11.88 -6.63 14.62
N ARG A 214 -13.08 -7.23 14.63
CA ARG A 214 -14.33 -6.71 14.02
C ARG A 214 -15.27 -6.05 15.00
N PHE A 215 -16.04 -5.08 14.49
CA PHE A 215 -17.20 -4.52 15.16
C PHE A 215 -18.50 -4.82 14.39
N LEU A 216 -19.56 -5.22 15.10
CA LEU A 216 -20.90 -5.48 14.58
C LEU A 216 -21.94 -4.65 15.31
N SER A 217 -23.07 -4.39 14.64
CA SER A 217 -24.29 -3.89 15.28
C SER A 217 -25.32 -5.01 15.40
N GLN A 218 -25.88 -5.22 16.58
CA GLN A 218 -26.99 -6.16 16.82
C GLN A 218 -28.31 -5.41 16.78
N THR A 219 -29.33 -5.92 16.09
CA THR A 219 -30.68 -5.32 16.11
C THR A 219 -31.60 -6.13 17.01
N VAL A 220 -32.28 -5.46 17.95
CA VAL A 220 -33.30 -6.03 18.83
C VAL A 220 -34.62 -5.34 18.51
N THR A 221 -35.68 -6.12 18.26
CA THR A 221 -37.02 -5.57 18.00
C THR A 221 -37.91 -5.79 19.22
N SER A 222 -38.54 -4.73 19.70
CA SER A 222 -39.54 -4.74 20.78
C SER A 222 -40.89 -4.24 20.25
N PHE A 223 -41.98 -4.76 20.81
CA PHE A 223 -43.35 -4.38 20.45
C PHE A 223 -44.03 -3.73 21.66
N GLU A 224 -44.65 -2.57 21.45
CA GLU A 224 -45.45 -1.87 22.47
C GLU A 224 -46.88 -1.72 21.95
N GLY A 225 -47.88 -1.99 22.79
CA GLY A 225 -49.30 -1.76 22.45
C GLY A 225 -50.19 -3.00 22.29
N ALA A 226 -49.68 -4.22 22.47
CA ALA A 226 -50.57 -5.35 22.75
C ALA A 226 -50.91 -5.35 24.25
N GLU A 227 -52.19 -5.41 24.61
CA GLU A 227 -52.59 -5.81 25.96
C GLU A 227 -51.90 -7.15 26.25
N ALA A 228 -50.93 -7.14 27.16
CA ALA A 228 -50.29 -8.36 27.61
C ALA A 228 -51.35 -9.18 28.34
N THR A 229 -51.99 -10.12 27.65
CA THR A 229 -52.67 -11.23 28.32
C THR A 229 -51.58 -11.95 29.11
N SER A 230 -51.60 -11.79 30.43
CA SER A 230 -50.58 -12.30 31.34
C SER A 230 -50.60 -13.82 31.39
N GLN A 231 -49.99 -14.48 30.40
CA GLN A 231 -49.48 -15.82 30.63
C GLN A 231 -48.15 -15.66 31.37
N ALA A 232 -48.23 -15.83 32.68
CA ALA A 232 -47.08 -16.06 33.55
C ALA A 232 -46.33 -17.32 33.08
N SER A 233 -45.43 -17.14 32.10
CA SER A 233 -44.36 -18.08 31.83
C SER A 233 -43.14 -17.54 32.55
N GLY A 234 -42.73 -18.24 33.61
CA GLY A 234 -41.51 -17.95 34.35
C GLY A 234 -40.31 -17.97 33.40
N ARG A 235 -39.92 -16.80 32.91
CA ARG A 235 -38.68 -16.61 32.15
C ARG A 235 -37.82 -15.65 32.95
N ALA A 236 -36.72 -16.21 33.44
CA ALA A 236 -35.67 -15.52 34.18
C ALA A 236 -35.35 -14.18 33.53
N GLY A 237 -35.24 -13.14 34.38
CA GLY A 237 -34.79 -11.83 33.97
C GLY A 237 -33.44 -11.90 33.24
N PRO A 238 -33.09 -10.89 32.44
CA PRO A 238 -31.78 -10.81 31.85
C PRO A 238 -30.75 -10.77 32.98
N THR A 239 -30.05 -11.89 33.19
CA THR A 239 -28.85 -11.90 34.01
C THR A 239 -27.92 -10.89 33.39
N THR A 240 -27.67 -9.80 34.11
CA THR A 240 -26.52 -8.93 33.89
C THR A 240 -25.29 -9.79 34.09
N THR A 241 -24.86 -10.50 33.04
CA THR A 241 -23.53 -11.08 32.99
C THR A 241 -22.61 -9.89 32.86
N SER A 242 -22.18 -9.35 34.00
CA SER A 242 -20.94 -8.59 34.09
C SER A 242 -19.91 -9.41 33.34
N ALA A 243 -19.47 -8.90 32.19
CA ALA A 243 -18.40 -9.51 31.44
C ALA A 243 -17.23 -9.58 32.42
N ALA A 244 -16.93 -10.80 32.87
CA ALA A 244 -15.73 -11.05 33.65
C ALA A 244 -14.58 -10.46 32.84
N SER A 245 -13.94 -9.42 33.37
CA SER A 245 -12.64 -8.97 32.89
C SER A 245 -11.80 -10.22 32.68
N PRO A 246 -11.22 -10.45 31.49
CA PRO A 246 -10.27 -11.54 31.34
C PRO A 246 -9.18 -11.28 32.38
N SER A 247 -9.08 -12.16 33.37
CA SER A 247 -7.93 -12.17 34.24
C SER A 247 -6.75 -12.50 33.35
N LEU A 248 -5.93 -11.49 33.09
CA LEU A 248 -4.60 -11.65 32.53
C LEU A 248 -3.85 -12.60 33.46
N THR A 249 -3.77 -13.87 33.07
CA THR A 249 -2.85 -14.82 33.66
C THR A 249 -1.43 -14.28 33.43
N PRO A 250 -0.65 -14.03 34.50
CA PRO A 250 0.69 -13.50 34.35
C PRO A 250 1.64 -14.66 34.06
N HIS A 251 1.56 -15.30 32.89
CA HIS A 251 2.51 -16.35 32.50
C HIS A 251 2.92 -16.19 31.04
N SER A 252 3.90 -15.33 30.82
CA SER A 252 5.04 -15.57 29.93
C SER A 252 5.98 -14.38 30.08
N VAL A 253 6.95 -14.53 30.98
CA VAL A 253 8.18 -13.74 30.94
C VAL A 253 8.83 -14.09 29.61
N LEU A 254 8.54 -13.29 28.58
CA LEU A 254 9.25 -13.32 27.33
C LEU A 254 10.61 -12.69 27.66
N VAL A 255 11.57 -13.56 27.97
CA VAL A 255 12.98 -13.20 28.09
C VAL A 255 13.35 -12.58 26.75
N LEU A 256 13.39 -11.24 26.73
CA LEU A 256 13.93 -10.46 25.64
C LEU A 256 15.42 -10.79 25.61
N SER A 257 15.79 -11.81 24.86
CA SER A 257 17.16 -12.08 24.50
C SER A 257 17.63 -10.86 23.70
N CYS A 258 18.40 -9.99 24.37
CA CYS A 258 19.23 -9.00 23.72
C CYS A 258 20.21 -9.74 22.80
N ILE A 259 19.80 -10.00 21.57
CA ILE A 259 20.73 -10.28 20.49
C ILE A 259 21.44 -8.95 20.23
N LEU A 260 22.55 -8.75 20.95
CA LEU A 260 23.63 -7.85 20.55
C LEU A 260 24.06 -8.27 19.15
N ILE A 261 23.49 -7.62 18.13
CA ILE A 261 24.07 -7.63 16.80
C ILE A 261 25.38 -6.87 16.93
N ALA A 262 26.47 -7.61 17.12
CA ALA A 262 27.82 -7.10 16.94
C ALA A 262 27.91 -6.60 15.48
N MET A 263 27.85 -5.29 15.29
CA MET A 263 28.23 -4.68 14.03
C MET A 263 29.73 -4.90 13.87
N ALA A 264 30.09 -5.92 13.09
CA ALA A 264 31.43 -6.08 12.54
C ALA A 264 31.69 -4.87 11.63
N VAL A 265 32.35 -3.87 12.19
CA VAL A 265 33.04 -2.82 11.42
C VAL A 265 34.11 -3.54 10.61
N VAL A 266 33.86 -3.72 9.32
CA VAL A 266 34.91 -4.07 8.35
C VAL A 266 35.65 -2.77 8.04
N PRO A 267 36.91 -2.59 8.43
CA PRO A 267 37.71 -1.48 7.95
C PRO A 267 38.16 -1.83 6.53
N GLY A 268 37.51 -1.21 5.54
CA GLY A 268 37.98 -1.17 4.16
C GLY A 268 39.16 -0.22 4.06
N TYR A 269 40.30 -0.78 3.63
CA TYR A 269 41.57 -0.12 3.34
C TYR A 269 41.46 1.03 2.34
N ILE A 270 42.35 2.02 2.53
CA ILE A 270 42.78 3.02 1.54
C ILE A 270 43.50 2.32 0.39
#